data_AF-D1VYQ0-F1
#
_entry.id   AF-D1VYQ0-F1
#
_cell.length_a   1.000
_cell.length_b   1.000
_cell.length_c   1.000
_cell.angle_alpha   90.00
_cell.angle_beta   90.00
_cell.angle_gamma   90.00
#
_symmetry.space_group_name_H-M   'P 1'
#
loop_
_entity.id
_entity.type
_entity.pdbx_description
1 polymer ?
#
loop_
_entity_poly.entity_id
_entity_poly.type
_entity_poly.pdbx_seq_one_letter_code
_entity_poly.pdbx_strand_id
1 'polypeptide(L)'
;TVEKLRAENRTLRKQLEKYEGPKKNSNNSSTPPSKEPMKDEVLRRTKSLRRKSGLKPGGQPGHEGHLKKLIAAPDVIEECGSDFCRKCGRDLSDVEKKLDYVSQVVDLPTMAPVVTEYRHYKKVCTCGCCNKGYTPRKRGNHIVFGRNIRAIVTYLNVVQCVPYERLASLMAEIFSVHMSQGTIRNIVQEAMRKSKPAISLLEQMLKKSTVVGFDESGCYNNKKLNWAWIAQTAYITLCFR
;
A
#
# COMPACT_ATOMS: atom_id res chain seq x y z
N THR A 1 -28.97 28.81 55.58
CA THR A 1 -29.58 27.62 56.19
C THR A 1 -28.63 26.44 56.08
N VAL A 2 -28.62 25.57 57.10
CA VAL A 2 -27.77 24.37 57.19
C VAL A 2 -27.88 23.49 55.95
N GLU A 3 -29.04 23.46 55.30
CA GLU A 3 -29.28 22.71 54.06
C GLU A 3 -28.44 23.19 52.87
N LYS A 4 -28.24 24.50 52.73
CA LYS A 4 -27.45 25.08 51.63
C LYS A 4 -25.97 24.69 51.74
N LEU A 5 -25.43 24.74 52.96
CA LEU A 5 -24.07 24.29 53.26
C LEU A 5 -23.90 22.78 53.07
N ARG A 6 -24.90 21.95 53.43
CA ARG A 6 -24.88 20.50 53.17
C ARG A 6 -24.97 20.16 51.69
N ALA A 7 -25.68 20.94 50.90
CA ALA A 7 -25.71 20.79 49.44
C ALA A 7 -24.35 21.14 48.84
N GLU A 8 -23.77 22.26 49.25
CA GLU A 8 -22.45 22.71 48.80
C GLU A 8 -21.34 21.72 49.19
N ASN A 9 -21.35 21.20 50.42
CA ASN A 9 -20.41 20.16 50.85
C ASN A 9 -20.53 18.88 50.01
N ARG A 10 -21.75 18.48 49.63
CA ARG A 10 -21.96 17.33 48.75
C ARG A 10 -21.41 17.57 47.34
N THR A 11 -21.60 18.78 46.81
CA THR A 11 -21.05 19.17 45.50
C THR A 11 -19.52 19.19 45.53
N LEU A 12 -18.93 19.80 46.56
CA LEU A 12 -17.48 19.88 46.72
C LEU A 12 -16.86 18.49 46.92
N ARG A 13 -17.48 17.62 47.72
CA ARG A 13 -17.02 16.23 47.88
C ARG A 13 -17.07 15.44 46.57
N LYS A 14 -18.14 15.58 45.77
CA LYS A 14 -18.21 14.98 44.42
C LYS A 14 -17.15 15.53 43.46
N GLN A 15 -16.78 16.81 43.59
CA GLN A 15 -15.71 17.40 42.78
C GLN A 15 -14.34 16.89 43.19
N LEU A 16 -14.08 16.74 44.50
CA LEU A 16 -12.83 16.20 45.04
C LEU A 16 -12.65 14.70 44.74
N GLU A 17 -13.73 13.92 44.72
CA GLU A 17 -13.72 12.49 44.38
C GLU A 17 -13.09 12.21 43.00
N LYS A 18 -13.17 13.16 42.07
CA LYS A 18 -12.52 13.08 40.74
C LYS A 18 -10.98 13.14 40.81
N TYR A 19 -10.42 13.73 41.86
CA TYR A 19 -8.99 13.97 42.03
C TYR A 19 -8.33 13.06 43.07
N GLU A 20 -9.11 12.46 43.97
CA GLU A 20 -8.61 11.60 45.07
C GLU A 20 -8.46 10.12 44.68
N GLY A 21 -9.09 9.67 43.59
CA GLY A 21 -8.96 8.30 43.09
C GLY A 21 -7.70 8.04 42.25
N PRO A 22 -7.12 6.83 42.25
CA PRO A 22 -6.03 6.48 41.34
C PRO A 22 -6.49 6.65 39.89
N LYS A 23 -5.61 7.19 39.03
CA LYS A 23 -5.93 7.39 37.61
C LYS A 23 -6.37 6.07 36.97
N LYS A 24 -7.59 6.08 36.45
CA LYS A 24 -8.23 4.96 35.76
C LYS A 24 -7.51 4.70 34.43
N ASN A 25 -7.06 3.47 34.23
CA ASN A 25 -6.45 2.99 32.99
C ASN A 25 -6.92 1.56 32.69
N SER A 26 -6.62 1.05 31.52
CA SER A 26 -7.05 -0.27 31.06
C SER A 26 -6.55 -1.43 31.92
N ASN A 27 -5.57 -1.20 32.79
CA ASN A 27 -5.06 -2.22 33.70
C ASN A 27 -5.83 -2.24 35.04
N ASN A 28 -6.57 -1.18 35.39
CA ASN A 28 -7.23 -1.09 36.70
C ASN A 28 -8.73 -0.71 36.66
N SER A 29 -9.32 -0.42 35.50
CA SER A 29 -10.69 0.15 35.48
C SER A 29 -11.59 -0.30 34.32
N SER A 30 -11.30 -1.43 33.65
CA SER A 30 -12.05 -1.92 32.46
C SER A 30 -12.27 -0.85 31.39
N THR A 31 -11.44 0.20 31.42
CA THR A 31 -11.52 1.34 30.51
C THR A 31 -10.68 1.01 29.30
N PRO A 32 -11.24 1.00 28.09
CA PRO A 32 -10.50 0.58 26.91
C PRO A 32 -9.28 1.51 26.67
N PRO A 33 -8.14 0.98 26.21
CA PRO A 33 -6.90 1.74 26.00
C PRO A 33 -7.07 3.00 25.14
N SER A 34 -8.04 3.02 24.23
CA SER A 34 -8.36 4.13 23.34
C SER A 34 -8.96 5.36 24.05
N LYS A 35 -9.43 5.22 25.30
CA LYS A 35 -9.98 6.33 26.12
C LYS A 35 -8.97 6.89 27.12
N GLU A 36 -7.71 6.46 27.04
CA GLU A 36 -6.63 6.95 27.89
C GLU A 36 -5.95 8.20 27.32
N PRO A 37 -5.30 9.01 28.17
CA PRO A 37 -4.51 10.13 27.70
C PRO A 37 -3.33 9.66 26.81
N MET A 38 -3.07 10.42 25.74
CA MET A 38 -2.07 10.15 24.69
C MET A 38 -0.68 9.70 25.22
N LYS A 39 -0.25 10.23 26.37
CA LYS A 39 1.04 9.86 26.99
C LYS A 39 1.09 8.39 27.37
N ASP A 40 0.00 7.85 27.91
CA ASP A 40 -0.05 6.46 28.38
C ASP A 40 -0.20 5.49 27.20
N GLU A 41 -0.91 5.88 26.14
CA GLU A 41 -1.00 5.14 24.88
C GLU A 41 0.38 5.01 24.17
N VAL A 42 1.14 6.10 24.11
CA VAL A 42 2.49 6.13 23.51
C VAL A 42 3.47 5.25 24.29
N LEU A 43 3.39 5.25 25.63
CA LEU A 43 4.23 4.40 26.49
C LEU A 43 3.94 2.89 26.32
N ARG A 44 2.68 2.51 26.03
CA ARG A 44 2.34 1.11 25.73
C ARG A 44 2.82 0.68 24.35
N ARG A 45 2.62 1.53 23.33
CA ARG A 45 3.08 1.24 21.96
C ARG A 45 4.59 1.00 21.88
N THR A 46 5.36 1.62 22.77
CA THR A 46 6.83 1.52 22.79
C THR A 46 7.37 0.39 23.66
N LYS A 47 6.57 -0.21 24.55
CA LYS A 47 6.99 -1.36 25.37
C LYS A 47 6.55 -2.68 24.75
N SER A 48 7.52 -3.48 24.32
CA SER A 48 7.26 -4.85 23.87
C SER A 48 6.71 -5.69 25.03
N LEU A 49 5.54 -6.29 24.83
CA LEU A 49 4.95 -7.28 25.75
C LEU A 49 5.61 -8.67 25.61
N ARG A 50 6.53 -8.84 24.65
CA ARG A 50 7.17 -10.12 24.36
C ARG A 50 8.16 -10.46 25.47
N ARG A 51 7.98 -11.62 26.13
CA ARG A 51 9.02 -12.19 27.00
C ARG A 51 10.21 -12.60 26.14
N LYS A 52 11.43 -12.29 26.59
CA LYS A 52 12.67 -12.74 25.93
C LYS A 52 12.69 -14.27 25.94
N SER A 53 12.77 -14.91 24.78
CA SER A 53 12.75 -16.37 24.66
C SER A 53 14.05 -17.05 25.08
N GLY A 54 15.15 -16.30 25.23
CA GLY A 54 16.48 -16.85 25.53
C GLY A 54 17.11 -17.65 24.38
N LEU A 55 16.36 -17.91 23.30
CA LEU A 55 16.82 -18.64 22.12
C LEU A 55 17.73 -17.76 21.28
N LYS A 56 18.78 -18.38 20.71
CA LYS A 56 19.65 -17.70 19.75
C LYS A 56 18.83 -17.34 18.49
N PRO A 57 19.06 -16.15 17.90
CA PRO A 57 18.46 -15.79 16.61
C PRO A 57 18.85 -16.83 15.54
N GLY A 58 17.85 -17.33 14.80
CA GLY A 58 18.04 -18.32 13.74
C GLY A 58 17.19 -19.58 13.91
N GLY A 59 17.31 -20.49 12.94
CA GLY A 59 16.68 -21.81 13.01
C GLY A 59 17.17 -22.57 14.23
N GLN A 60 16.25 -23.15 15.00
CA GLN A 60 16.62 -23.92 16.17
C GLN A 60 17.26 -25.25 15.75
N PRO A 61 18.14 -25.84 16.58
CA PRO A 61 18.71 -27.16 16.30
C PRO A 61 17.61 -28.17 15.98
N GLY A 62 17.69 -28.83 14.82
CA GLY A 62 16.68 -29.77 14.32
C GLY A 62 15.66 -29.18 13.33
N HIS A 63 15.68 -27.87 13.06
CA HIS A 63 14.89 -27.30 11.96
C HIS A 63 15.49 -27.69 10.61
N GLU A 64 14.71 -28.36 9.77
CA GLU A 64 15.06 -28.56 8.37
C GLU A 64 15.13 -27.22 7.63
N GLY A 65 16.21 -27.03 6.87
CA GLY A 65 16.36 -25.86 6.02
C GLY A 65 15.41 -25.92 4.83
N HIS A 66 14.53 -24.93 4.71
CA HIS A 66 13.74 -24.76 3.49
C HIS A 66 14.53 -23.92 2.49
N LEU A 67 15.05 -24.55 1.44
CA LEU A 67 15.63 -23.86 0.29
C LEU A 67 14.53 -23.36 -0.66
N LYS A 68 14.80 -22.25 -1.37
CA LYS A 68 13.93 -21.82 -2.47
C LYS A 68 13.97 -22.89 -3.58
N LYS A 69 12.80 -23.27 -4.08
CA LYS A 69 12.69 -24.20 -5.22
C LYS A 69 13.14 -23.48 -6.50
N LEU A 70 13.85 -24.20 -7.36
CA LEU A 70 14.18 -23.74 -8.71
C LEU A 70 12.88 -23.55 -9.51
N ILE A 71 12.87 -22.52 -10.35
CA ILE A 71 11.82 -22.24 -11.32
C ILE A 71 11.98 -23.25 -12.47
N ALA A 72 10.95 -24.04 -12.75
CA ALA A 72 11.02 -25.12 -13.74
C ALA A 72 11.24 -24.62 -15.18
N ALA A 73 10.69 -23.45 -15.52
CA ALA A 73 10.82 -22.81 -16.82
C ALA A 73 11.28 -21.35 -16.63
N PRO A 74 12.59 -21.07 -16.63
CA PRO A 74 13.09 -19.70 -16.55
C PRO A 74 12.83 -18.93 -17.86
N ASP A 75 12.74 -17.60 -17.77
CA ASP A 75 12.49 -16.75 -18.94
C ASP A 75 13.65 -16.76 -19.95
N VAL A 76 14.89 -16.93 -19.45
CA VAL A 76 16.12 -16.99 -20.24
C VAL A 76 17.03 -18.09 -19.65
N ILE A 77 17.72 -18.83 -20.52
CA ILE A 77 18.75 -19.81 -20.15
C ILE A 77 20.06 -19.37 -20.78
N GLU A 78 21.08 -19.14 -19.94
CA GLU A 78 22.45 -18.86 -20.38
C GLU A 78 23.35 -20.03 -19.99
N GLU A 79 24.06 -20.60 -20.98
CA GLU A 79 25.03 -21.66 -20.72
C GLU A 79 26.38 -21.05 -20.30
N CYS A 80 26.76 -21.26 -19.04
CA CYS A 80 28.08 -20.88 -18.55
C CYS A 80 29.04 -22.06 -18.67
N GLY A 81 30.06 -21.94 -19.51
CA GLY A 81 31.12 -22.93 -19.69
C GLY A 81 32.43 -22.28 -20.09
N SER A 82 33.52 -23.05 -20.06
CA SER A 82 34.81 -22.60 -20.55
C SER A 82 35.06 -23.17 -21.95
N ASP A 83 35.35 -22.30 -22.91
CA ASP A 83 35.70 -22.69 -24.28
C ASP A 83 37.16 -23.13 -24.41
N PHE A 84 37.98 -22.93 -23.37
CA PHE A 84 39.41 -23.24 -23.39
C PHE A 84 39.86 -24.01 -22.16
N CYS A 85 40.78 -24.94 -22.35
CA CYS A 85 41.38 -25.68 -21.26
C CYS A 85 42.18 -24.73 -20.36
N ARG A 86 41.80 -24.65 -19.08
CA ARG A 86 42.49 -23.82 -18.09
C ARG A 86 43.99 -24.11 -17.93
N LYS A 87 44.46 -25.32 -18.30
CA LYS A 87 45.86 -25.73 -18.14
C LYS A 87 46.71 -25.49 -19.39
N CYS A 88 46.23 -25.90 -20.56
CA CYS A 88 47.02 -25.85 -21.80
C CYS A 88 46.50 -24.86 -22.85
N GLY A 89 45.36 -24.21 -22.61
CA GLY A 89 44.76 -23.24 -23.54
C GLY A 89 44.14 -23.87 -24.79
N ARG A 90 44.08 -25.21 -24.89
CA ARG A 90 43.42 -25.90 -26.00
C ARG A 90 41.94 -25.52 -26.06
N ASP A 91 41.44 -25.26 -27.26
CA ASP A 91 40.00 -25.12 -27.54
C ASP A 91 39.23 -26.38 -27.15
N LEU A 92 38.09 -26.20 -26.48
CA LEU A 92 37.18 -27.24 -26.00
C LEU A 92 35.86 -27.27 -26.76
N SER A 93 35.73 -26.51 -27.85
CA SER A 93 34.52 -26.48 -28.69
C SER A 93 34.15 -27.86 -29.25
N ASP A 94 35.12 -28.78 -29.38
CA ASP A 94 34.95 -30.16 -29.82
C ASP A 94 34.64 -31.15 -28.68
N VAL A 95 34.63 -30.70 -27.42
CA VAL A 95 34.44 -31.54 -26.23
C VAL A 95 32.98 -31.48 -25.77
N GLU A 96 32.39 -32.65 -25.51
CA GLU A 96 31.01 -32.76 -25.01
C GLU A 96 30.88 -32.11 -23.62
N LYS A 97 29.89 -31.21 -23.47
CA LYS A 97 29.58 -30.53 -22.21
C LYS A 97 28.70 -31.44 -21.32
N LYS A 98 29.02 -31.51 -20.03
CA LYS A 98 28.17 -32.15 -19.01
C LYS A 98 27.68 -31.10 -18.01
N LEU A 99 26.37 -31.06 -17.78
CA LEU A 99 25.77 -30.18 -16.77
C LEU A 99 26.21 -30.61 -15.37
N ASP A 100 26.88 -29.72 -14.64
CA ASP A 100 27.34 -29.95 -13.26
C ASP A 100 26.25 -29.55 -12.24
N TYR A 101 25.76 -28.32 -12.33
CA TYR A 101 24.64 -27.81 -11.52
C TYR A 101 23.90 -26.68 -12.23
N VAL A 102 22.72 -26.32 -11.70
CA VAL A 102 21.92 -25.19 -12.17
C VAL A 102 21.80 -24.16 -11.05
N SER A 103 22.09 -22.89 -11.37
CA SER A 103 21.79 -21.75 -10.52
C SER A 103 20.87 -20.78 -11.26
N GLN A 104 19.98 -20.10 -10.53
CA GLN A 104 19.06 -19.12 -11.10
C GLN A 104 19.22 -17.78 -10.39
N VAL A 105 19.28 -16.71 -11.19
CA VAL A 105 19.19 -15.33 -10.72
C VAL A 105 17.80 -14.82 -11.10
N VAL A 106 17.06 -14.31 -10.11
CA VAL A 106 15.78 -13.64 -10.34
C VAL A 106 16.02 -12.15 -10.20
N ASP A 107 15.92 -11.43 -11.31
CA ASP A 107 16.13 -9.99 -11.37
C ASP A 107 14.98 -9.28 -12.09
N LEU A 108 14.89 -7.96 -11.92
CA LEU A 108 13.91 -7.13 -12.61
C LEU A 108 14.53 -6.56 -13.90
N PRO A 109 13.78 -6.50 -15.01
CA PRO A 109 14.23 -5.78 -16.19
C PRO A 109 14.33 -4.28 -15.90
N THR A 110 15.06 -3.55 -16.74
CA THR A 110 15.12 -2.08 -16.68
C THR A 110 13.71 -1.48 -16.73
N MET A 111 13.31 -0.81 -15.64
CA MET A 111 11.99 -0.21 -15.51
C MET A 111 11.95 1.18 -16.14
N ALA A 112 11.79 1.24 -17.47
CA ALA A 112 11.68 2.49 -18.21
C ALA A 112 10.30 2.64 -18.89
N PRO A 113 9.76 3.87 -19.01
CA PRO A 113 8.48 4.10 -19.65
C PRO A 113 8.64 4.09 -21.18
N VAL A 114 7.73 3.43 -21.88
CA VAL A 114 7.62 3.53 -23.34
C VAL A 114 6.74 4.74 -23.68
N VAL A 115 7.31 5.72 -24.38
CA VAL A 115 6.59 6.92 -24.83
C VAL A 115 6.14 6.73 -26.28
N THR A 116 4.82 6.66 -26.50
CA THR A 116 4.22 6.61 -27.84
C THR A 116 3.71 7.98 -28.24
N GLU A 117 4.28 8.56 -29.29
CA GLU A 117 3.79 9.81 -29.89
C GLU A 117 2.68 9.51 -30.92
N TYR A 118 1.47 10.05 -30.70
CA TYR A 118 0.38 9.97 -31.67
C TYR A 118 0.32 11.25 -32.50
N ARG A 119 0.63 11.14 -33.80
CA ARG A 119 0.58 12.26 -34.74
C ARG A 119 -0.75 12.29 -35.48
N HIS A 120 -1.43 13.43 -35.42
CA HIS A 120 -2.76 13.62 -35.98
C HIS A 120 -2.70 14.53 -37.21
N TYR A 121 -3.01 13.99 -38.38
CA TYR A 121 -2.92 14.73 -39.65
C TYR A 121 -4.30 15.00 -40.25
N LYS A 122 -4.55 16.26 -40.62
CA LYS A 122 -5.71 16.63 -41.44
C LYS A 122 -5.32 16.62 -42.93
N LYS A 123 -6.24 16.23 -43.81
CA LYS A 123 -6.06 16.32 -45.26
C LYS A 123 -7.14 17.25 -45.84
N VAL A 124 -6.74 18.20 -46.67
CA VAL A 124 -7.67 19.08 -47.38
C VAL A 124 -7.77 18.59 -48.83
N CYS A 125 -8.97 18.27 -49.27
CA CYS A 125 -9.23 17.88 -50.65
C CYS A 125 -9.12 19.10 -51.58
N THR A 126 -8.90 18.88 -52.87
CA THR A 126 -8.90 19.94 -53.90
C THR A 126 -10.23 20.71 -53.95
N CYS A 127 -11.35 20.09 -53.54
CA CYS A 127 -12.64 20.75 -53.40
C CYS A 127 -12.78 21.64 -52.13
N GLY A 128 -11.74 21.74 -51.30
CA GLY A 128 -11.74 22.51 -50.05
C GLY A 128 -12.22 21.75 -48.81
N CYS A 129 -12.75 20.53 -48.95
CA CYS A 129 -13.21 19.73 -47.80
C CYS A 129 -12.04 19.28 -46.89
N CYS A 130 -12.16 19.55 -45.58
CA CYS A 130 -11.14 19.23 -44.58
C CYS A 130 -11.47 17.92 -43.84
N ASN A 131 -10.68 16.88 -44.11
CA ASN A 131 -10.88 15.53 -43.61
C ASN A 131 -10.00 15.27 -42.38
N LYS A 132 -10.62 14.79 -41.29
CA LYS A 132 -9.96 14.41 -40.04
C LYS A 132 -10.46 13.03 -39.61
N GLY A 133 -9.54 12.07 -39.45
CA GLY A 133 -9.84 10.72 -38.96
C GLY A 133 -9.75 10.59 -37.43
N TYR A 134 -9.79 11.70 -36.69
CA TYR A 134 -9.61 11.74 -35.25
C TYR A 134 -10.54 12.76 -34.63
N THR A 135 -10.92 12.51 -33.37
CA THR A 135 -11.69 13.47 -32.60
C THR A 135 -10.83 14.69 -32.29
N PRO A 136 -11.33 15.93 -32.49
CA PRO A 136 -10.59 17.13 -32.12
C PRO A 136 -10.15 17.08 -30.66
N ARG A 137 -8.91 17.46 -30.42
CA ARG A 137 -8.36 17.50 -29.08
C ARG A 137 -9.17 18.46 -28.21
N LYS A 138 -9.73 17.95 -27.11
CA LYS A 138 -10.27 18.80 -26.03
C LYS A 138 -9.10 19.51 -25.34
N ARG A 139 -9.32 20.74 -24.84
CA ARG A 139 -8.30 21.48 -24.06
C ARG A 139 -7.80 20.59 -22.91
N GLY A 140 -6.48 20.47 -22.75
CA GLY A 140 -5.86 19.58 -21.78
C GLY A 140 -4.38 19.36 -22.06
N ASN A 141 -3.72 18.53 -21.24
CA ASN A 141 -2.27 18.28 -21.32
C ASN A 141 -1.86 17.58 -22.63
N HIS A 142 -0.64 17.85 -23.08
CA HIS A 142 -0.05 17.19 -24.26
C HIS A 142 0.38 15.75 -23.96
N ILE A 143 0.80 15.50 -22.72
CA ILE A 143 1.26 14.20 -22.24
C ILE A 143 0.22 13.62 -21.29
N VAL A 144 -0.11 12.34 -21.49
CA VAL A 144 -1.06 11.60 -20.64
C VAL A 144 -0.42 10.29 -20.23
N PHE A 145 -0.48 9.97 -18.93
CA PHE A 145 0.00 8.69 -18.42
C PHE A 145 -0.95 7.55 -18.78
N GLY A 146 -0.38 6.45 -19.25
CA GLY A 146 -1.09 5.25 -19.65
C GLY A 146 -1.73 4.49 -18.47
N ARG A 147 -2.50 3.44 -18.79
CA ARG A 147 -3.24 2.62 -17.82
C ARG A 147 -2.36 2.00 -16.73
N ASN A 148 -1.17 1.52 -17.08
CA ASN A 148 -0.28 0.82 -16.16
C ASN A 148 0.29 1.78 -15.10
N ILE A 149 0.79 2.96 -15.53
CA ILE A 149 1.28 3.99 -14.60
C ILE A 149 0.15 4.42 -13.65
N ARG A 150 -1.05 4.65 -14.18
CA ARG A 150 -2.22 5.01 -13.36
C ARG A 150 -2.57 3.94 -12.33
N ALA A 151 -2.51 2.67 -12.71
CA ALA A 151 -2.77 1.55 -11.80
C ALA A 151 -1.73 1.47 -10.68
N ILE A 152 -0.43 1.56 -11.02
CA ILE A 152 0.67 1.54 -10.04
C ILE A 152 0.52 2.70 -9.05
N VAL A 153 0.32 3.93 -9.55
CA VAL A 153 0.16 5.13 -8.72
C VAL A 153 -1.04 4.98 -7.77
N THR A 154 -2.18 4.52 -8.26
CA THR A 154 -3.36 4.29 -7.42
C THR A 154 -3.11 3.21 -6.37
N TYR A 155 -2.49 2.09 -6.74
CA TYR A 155 -2.20 1.00 -5.82
C TYR A 155 -1.23 1.44 -4.71
N LEU A 156 -0.11 2.08 -5.07
CA LEU A 156 0.88 2.53 -4.11
C LEU A 156 0.31 3.60 -3.16
N ASN A 157 -0.54 4.50 -3.65
CA ASN A 157 -1.14 5.51 -2.79
C ASN A 157 -2.25 4.95 -1.90
N VAL A 158 -3.20 4.19 -2.47
CA VAL A 158 -4.42 3.77 -1.76
C VAL A 158 -4.18 2.53 -0.90
N VAL A 159 -3.46 1.54 -1.41
CA VAL A 159 -3.25 0.25 -0.72
C VAL A 159 -1.98 0.27 0.13
N GLN A 160 -0.88 0.82 -0.40
CA GLN A 160 0.39 0.90 0.33
C GLN A 160 0.55 2.20 1.14
N CYS A 161 -0.46 3.08 1.12
CA CYS A 161 -0.51 4.35 1.85
C CYS A 161 0.71 5.26 1.63
N VAL A 162 1.34 5.20 0.45
CA VAL A 162 2.52 6.02 0.14
C VAL A 162 2.09 7.49 -0.03
N PRO A 163 2.64 8.43 0.75
CA PRO A 163 2.32 9.86 0.62
C PRO A 163 2.67 10.41 -0.76
N TYR A 164 1.93 11.42 -1.24
CA TYR A 164 2.08 11.94 -2.60
C TYR A 164 3.50 12.38 -2.96
N GLU A 165 4.19 13.05 -2.05
CA GLU A 165 5.57 13.47 -2.26
C GLU A 165 6.51 12.28 -2.46
N ARG A 166 6.46 11.31 -1.54
CA ARG A 166 7.28 10.08 -1.63
C ARG A 166 6.94 9.27 -2.87
N LEU A 167 5.66 9.24 -3.27
CA LEU A 167 5.24 8.56 -4.48
C LEU A 167 5.78 9.26 -5.73
N ALA A 168 5.81 10.59 -5.78
CA ALA A 168 6.42 11.32 -6.89
C ALA A 168 7.91 11.00 -7.01
N SER A 169 8.66 10.99 -5.90
CA SER A 169 10.07 10.60 -5.87
C SER A 169 10.26 9.15 -6.33
N LEU A 170 9.45 8.22 -5.81
CA LEU A 170 9.51 6.80 -6.19
C LEU A 170 9.28 6.61 -7.69
N MET A 171 8.29 7.29 -8.27
CA MET A 171 8.02 7.21 -9.71
C MET A 171 9.18 7.76 -10.54
N ALA A 172 9.86 8.81 -10.07
CA ALA A 172 11.02 9.37 -10.75
C ALA A 172 12.26 8.45 -10.64
N GLU A 173 12.53 7.92 -9.46
CA GLU A 173 13.76 7.14 -9.18
C GLU A 173 13.68 5.72 -9.73
N ILE A 174 12.54 5.03 -9.54
CA ILE A 174 12.40 3.61 -9.90
C ILE A 174 11.94 3.44 -11.34
N PHE A 175 10.99 4.28 -11.77
CA PHE A 175 10.32 4.12 -13.06
C PHE A 175 10.75 5.17 -14.09
N SER A 176 11.63 6.11 -13.73
CA SER A 176 12.01 7.25 -14.60
C SER A 176 10.80 8.05 -15.11
N VAL A 177 9.72 8.12 -14.32
CA VAL A 177 8.50 8.86 -14.65
C VAL A 177 8.35 10.07 -13.72
N HIS A 178 8.64 11.25 -14.25
CA HIS A 178 8.40 12.51 -13.53
C HIS A 178 6.92 12.89 -13.52
N MET A 179 6.37 13.09 -12.34
CA MET A 179 5.01 13.58 -12.16
C MET A 179 4.86 14.44 -10.92
N SER A 180 3.94 15.41 -10.96
CA SER A 180 3.64 16.26 -9.81
C SER A 180 2.70 15.55 -8.82
N GLN A 181 2.69 16.01 -7.56
CA GLN A 181 1.70 15.59 -6.57
C GLN A 181 0.25 15.86 -7.04
N GLY A 182 0.04 16.97 -7.79
CA GLY A 182 -1.25 17.28 -8.40
C GLY A 182 -1.68 16.24 -9.43
N THR A 183 -0.74 15.73 -10.23
CA THR A 183 -1.01 14.65 -11.18
C THR A 183 -1.39 13.35 -10.48
N ILE A 184 -0.68 12.98 -9.42
CA ILE A 184 -0.99 11.81 -8.58
C ILE A 184 -2.41 11.94 -8.01
N ARG A 185 -2.73 13.07 -7.40
CA ARG A 185 -4.07 13.36 -6.88
C ARG A 185 -5.15 13.18 -7.95
N ASN A 186 -4.93 13.71 -9.15
CA ASN A 186 -5.88 13.60 -10.25
C ASN A 186 -6.09 12.14 -10.69
N ILE A 187 -5.02 11.34 -10.74
CA ILE A 187 -5.09 9.91 -11.06
C ILE A 187 -5.92 9.17 -10.00
N VAL A 188 -5.64 9.39 -8.72
CA VAL A 188 -6.35 8.74 -7.60
C VAL A 188 -7.82 9.15 -7.58
N GLN A 189 -8.14 10.43 -7.81
CA GLN A 189 -9.52 10.91 -7.91
C GLN A 189 -10.27 10.32 -9.11
N GLU A 190 -9.61 10.20 -10.26
CA GLU A 190 -10.20 9.55 -11.43
C GLU A 190 -10.48 8.07 -11.16
N ALA A 191 -9.56 7.37 -10.49
CA ALA A 191 -9.76 5.99 -10.07
C ALA A 191 -10.96 5.86 -9.12
N MET A 192 -11.05 6.69 -8.09
CA MET A 192 -12.20 6.71 -7.18
C MET A 192 -13.52 6.92 -7.95
N ARG A 193 -13.56 7.89 -8.86
CA ARG A 193 -14.76 8.14 -9.67
C ARG A 193 -15.17 6.94 -10.51
N LYS A 194 -14.19 6.25 -11.11
CA LYS A 194 -14.42 5.04 -11.93
C LYS A 194 -14.82 3.83 -11.08
N SER A 195 -14.39 3.77 -9.82
CA SER A 195 -14.72 2.68 -8.89
C SER A 195 -16.10 2.81 -8.26
N LYS A 196 -16.78 3.96 -8.38
CA LYS A 196 -18.11 4.17 -7.79
C LYS A 196 -19.13 3.06 -8.08
N PRO A 197 -19.29 2.58 -9.34
CA PRO A 197 -20.24 1.50 -9.62
C PRO A 197 -19.89 0.19 -8.90
N ALA A 198 -18.61 -0.12 -8.79
CA ALA A 198 -18.14 -1.30 -8.06
C ALA A 198 -18.39 -1.16 -6.56
N ILE A 199 -18.14 0.02 -5.98
CA ILE A 199 -18.45 0.31 -4.57
C ILE A 199 -19.95 0.13 -4.31
N SER A 200 -20.81 0.68 -5.16
CA SER A 200 -22.27 0.53 -5.02
C SER A 200 -22.71 -0.94 -5.11
N LEU A 201 -22.07 -1.75 -5.94
CA LEU A 201 -22.33 -3.20 -6.00
C LEU A 201 -21.93 -3.89 -4.68
N LEU A 202 -20.75 -3.58 -4.14
CA LEU A 202 -20.28 -4.14 -2.86
C LEU A 202 -21.20 -3.75 -1.71
N GLU A 203 -21.69 -2.51 -1.67
CA GLU A 203 -22.70 -2.06 -0.70
C GLU A 203 -24.00 -2.86 -0.80
N GLN A 204 -24.49 -3.14 -2.01
CA GLN A 204 -25.69 -3.96 -2.22
C GLN A 204 -25.48 -5.40 -1.74
N MET A 205 -24.30 -5.97 -1.97
CA MET A 205 -23.96 -7.32 -1.50
C MET A 205 -23.88 -7.38 0.03
N LEU A 206 -23.30 -6.36 0.67
CA LEU A 206 -23.26 -6.24 2.13
C LEU A 206 -24.67 -6.18 2.73
N LYS A 207 -25.58 -5.39 2.14
CA LYS A 207 -26.98 -5.29 2.59
C LYS A 207 -27.77 -6.61 2.51
N LYS A 208 -27.39 -7.49 1.57
CA LYS A 208 -28.00 -8.82 1.40
C LYS A 208 -27.35 -9.90 2.25
N SER A 209 -26.23 -9.60 2.90
CA SER A 209 -25.50 -10.58 3.70
C SER A 209 -26.21 -10.83 5.02
N THR A 210 -26.28 -12.09 5.44
CA THR A 210 -26.94 -12.50 6.69
C THR A 210 -26.20 -12.00 7.93
N VAL A 211 -24.87 -11.92 7.85
CA VAL A 211 -23.99 -11.45 8.92
C VAL A 211 -22.98 -10.48 8.33
N VAL A 212 -22.81 -9.33 8.99
CA VAL A 212 -21.83 -8.31 8.64
C VAL A 212 -21.12 -7.87 9.92
N GLY A 213 -19.79 -7.95 9.92
CA GLY A 213 -18.95 -7.39 10.98
C GLY A 213 -18.72 -5.90 10.73
N PHE A 214 -18.89 -5.09 11.76
CA PHE A 214 -18.57 -3.67 11.74
C PHE A 214 -17.43 -3.37 12.71
N ASP A 215 -16.48 -2.56 12.26
CA ASP A 215 -15.40 -2.04 13.09
C ASP A 215 -15.17 -0.55 12.79
N GLU A 216 -14.67 0.17 13.79
CA GLU A 216 -14.39 1.60 13.74
C GLU A 216 -12.91 1.87 13.96
N SER A 217 -12.28 2.56 13.02
CA SER A 217 -10.89 2.98 13.13
C SER A 217 -10.78 4.50 13.16
N GLY A 218 -10.17 5.03 14.22
CA GLY A 218 -9.89 6.45 14.35
C GLY A 218 -8.79 6.90 13.38
N CYS A 219 -9.05 7.92 12.57
CA CYS A 219 -8.07 8.55 11.70
C CYS A 219 -8.00 10.07 11.94
N TYR A 220 -6.79 10.60 12.11
CA TYR A 220 -6.60 12.05 12.23
C TYR A 220 -6.54 12.68 10.82
N ASN A 221 -7.39 13.66 10.57
CA ASN A 221 -7.34 14.48 9.36
C ASN A 221 -7.26 15.95 9.79
N ASN A 222 -6.22 16.65 9.35
CA ASN A 222 -5.94 18.05 9.73
C ASN A 222 -6.02 18.28 11.25
N LYS A 223 -5.36 17.41 12.02
CA LYS A 223 -5.33 17.42 13.50
C LYS A 223 -6.69 17.20 14.19
N LYS A 224 -7.75 16.87 13.43
CA LYS A 224 -9.06 16.50 13.97
C LYS A 224 -9.24 14.99 13.89
N LEU A 225 -9.68 14.38 15.00
CA LEU A 225 -10.06 12.97 15.02
C LEU A 225 -11.31 12.79 14.14
N ASN A 226 -11.23 11.83 13.23
CA ASN A 226 -12.34 11.35 12.42
C ASN A 226 -12.39 9.83 12.52
N TRP A 227 -13.44 9.25 11.95
CA TRP A 227 -13.68 7.81 11.99
C TRP A 227 -13.76 7.28 10.57
N ALA A 228 -13.14 6.12 10.35
CA ALA A 228 -13.35 5.29 9.18
C ALA A 228 -14.05 4.02 9.64
N TRP A 229 -15.18 3.73 9.01
CA TRP A 229 -15.99 2.56 9.27
C TRP A 229 -15.60 1.44 8.32
N ILE A 230 -15.55 0.23 8.83
CA ILE A 230 -15.26 -0.97 8.06
C ILE A 230 -16.46 -1.88 8.19
N ALA A 231 -17.06 -2.26 7.06
CA ALA A 231 -18.06 -3.32 6.97
C ALA A 231 -17.43 -4.53 6.28
N GLN A 232 -17.48 -5.69 6.92
CA GLN A 232 -16.82 -6.90 6.43
C GLN A 232 -17.71 -8.14 6.50
N THR A 233 -17.58 -8.98 5.48
CA THR A 233 -18.02 -10.39 5.46
C THR A 233 -16.82 -11.28 5.14
N ALA A 234 -17.02 -12.59 5.03
CA ALA A 234 -15.96 -13.52 4.62
C ALA A 234 -15.34 -13.20 3.25
N TYR A 235 -16.07 -12.48 2.37
CA TYR A 235 -15.66 -12.23 0.99
C TYR A 235 -15.52 -10.75 0.62
N ILE A 236 -16.10 -9.85 1.42
CA ILE A 236 -16.19 -8.42 1.08
C ILE A 236 -15.69 -7.61 2.26
N THR A 237 -14.82 -6.65 1.98
CA THR A 237 -14.45 -5.59 2.93
C THR A 237 -14.70 -4.24 2.26
N LEU A 238 -15.46 -3.38 2.92
CA LEU A 238 -15.72 -2.02 2.48
C LEU A 238 -15.35 -1.04 3.58
N CYS A 239 -14.43 -0.13 3.27
CA CYS A 239 -14.08 0.99 4.14
C CYS A 239 -14.78 2.26 3.65
N PHE A 240 -15.52 2.93 4.54
CA PHE A 240 -16.26 4.16 4.23
C PHE A 240 -16.14 5.17 5.39
N ARG A 241 -16.44 6.43 5.10
CA ARG A 241 -16.31 7.54 6.04
C ARG A 241 -17.53 8.44 5.97
#